data_AF-A0AAJ2FPM2-F1
#
_entry.id   AF-A0AAJ2FPM2-F1
#
_cell.length_a   1.000
_cell.length_b   1.000
_cell.length_c   1.000
_cell.angle_alpha   90.00
_cell.angle_beta   90.00
_cell.angle_gamma   90.00
#
_symmetry.space_group_name_H-M   'P 1'
#
loop_
_entity.id
_entity.type
_entity.pdbx_description
1 polymer ?
#
loop_
_entity_poly.entity_id
_entity_poly.type
_entity_poly.pdbx_seq_one_letter_code
_entity_poly.pdbx_strand_id
1 'polypeptide(L)'
;MTNLVICCDGTWNTPDQLDQGVPAPTNVVRLYNAVADNAKGAAQTTYYHPGVGTNGSWWDKAVGGGTGAGLDENIMSAYQKLCYCYQPGDNIFLFGFSRGAYTVRSLAGFIGRCGLLQIVGLPPAEVWTRIQTLLTYGYRRKTEERQDWDAQGWQFHNTPNASIPIHFIGVWDTVGALGIPDDMALLNLLDNRERYTFHDTTLHPSVKYARHALAMDERRASFQPTLWSQPPTGTDLQQIWFPGVHSDVGGGYQNCGLANGALKWMIDEASAAGLSFDPNIVKQIKPDLYDTLHDSCDGVFTALPTQPRSVADMTTQQALFHKSALDRQKIPPITQSPYRKARLLAPPTPLVLDISARQPWNETGLWLNAGTTYTFSASGEWLDASIVCDPDGPVSKHFQPSELAYVAGAALGKLETWYSKLFNNSDANFYFTRRHENYPWFSLIGAIANSDGVDAKGVLLKPETFLIGHGRTYTPKRSGYFYAYANDAWNCYGNNKGHVALTIL
;
A
#
# COMPACT_ATOMS: atom_id res chain seq x y z
N MET A 1 -22.01 -26.55 -9.48
CA MET A 1 -21.02 -25.92 -8.59
C MET A 1 -19.79 -25.64 -9.44
N THR A 2 -19.59 -24.36 -9.71
CA THR A 2 -18.53 -23.80 -10.53
C THR A 2 -17.68 -22.88 -9.67
N ASN A 3 -16.38 -22.80 -9.93
CA ASN A 3 -15.50 -21.78 -9.36
C ASN A 3 -15.50 -20.56 -10.27
N LEU A 4 -16.04 -19.44 -9.79
CA LEU A 4 -16.02 -18.15 -10.49
C LEU A 4 -14.82 -17.35 -9.99
N VAL A 5 -13.87 -17.07 -10.88
CA VAL A 5 -12.61 -16.41 -10.55
C VAL A 5 -12.60 -15.01 -11.15
N ILE A 6 -12.64 -13.99 -10.30
CA ILE A 6 -12.58 -12.58 -10.68
C ILE A 6 -11.19 -12.04 -10.34
N CYS A 7 -10.48 -11.55 -11.35
CA CYS A 7 -9.13 -10.99 -11.22
C CYS A 7 -9.17 -9.51 -11.60
N CYS A 8 -8.93 -8.60 -10.66
CA CYS A 8 -8.90 -7.15 -10.90
C CYS A 8 -7.48 -6.62 -10.70
N ASP A 9 -6.89 -6.04 -11.75
CA ASP A 9 -5.51 -5.56 -11.68
C ASP A 9 -5.36 -4.15 -11.08
N GLY A 10 -4.13 -3.79 -10.75
CA GLY A 10 -3.74 -2.45 -10.32
C GLY A 10 -3.94 -1.42 -11.43
N THR A 11 -4.23 -0.18 -11.07
CA THR A 11 -4.36 0.93 -12.03
C THR A 11 -3.10 1.10 -12.86
N TRP A 12 -3.28 1.38 -14.16
CA TRP A 12 -2.25 1.42 -15.19
C TRP A 12 -1.65 0.07 -15.59
N ASN A 13 -1.98 -1.03 -14.90
CA ASN A 13 -1.51 -2.35 -15.30
C ASN A 13 -2.41 -2.93 -16.41
N THR A 14 -1.76 -3.40 -17.47
CA THR A 14 -2.39 -4.12 -18.57
C THR A 14 -1.73 -5.49 -18.76
N PRO A 15 -2.44 -6.48 -19.34
CA PRO A 15 -1.86 -7.80 -19.60
C PRO A 15 -0.61 -7.78 -20.49
N ASP A 16 -0.51 -6.78 -21.36
CA ASP A 16 0.55 -6.57 -22.34
C ASP A 16 1.63 -5.58 -21.85
N GLN A 17 1.63 -5.22 -20.56
CA GLN A 17 2.60 -4.28 -20.02
C GLN A 17 4.03 -4.79 -20.18
N LEU A 18 4.94 -3.85 -20.47
CA LEU A 18 6.35 -4.10 -20.69
C LEU A 18 7.18 -3.37 -19.63
N ASP A 19 8.23 -4.02 -19.16
CA ASP A 19 9.31 -3.40 -18.40
C ASP A 19 10.57 -3.45 -19.27
N GLN A 20 11.14 -2.29 -19.60
CA GLN A 20 12.29 -2.16 -20.51
C GLN A 20 12.12 -2.90 -21.86
N GLY A 21 10.89 -2.95 -22.38
CA GLY A 21 10.56 -3.63 -23.65
C GLY A 21 10.34 -5.15 -23.53
N VAL A 22 10.40 -5.71 -22.31
CA VAL A 22 10.16 -7.13 -22.03
C VAL A 22 8.80 -7.30 -21.35
N PRO A 23 7.98 -8.29 -21.75
CA PRO A 23 6.70 -8.56 -21.08
C PRO A 23 6.87 -8.80 -19.58
N ALA A 24 6.20 -7.98 -18.77
CA ALA A 24 6.29 -8.01 -17.31
C ALA A 24 4.90 -7.93 -16.65
N PRO A 25 3.98 -8.87 -16.93
CA PRO A 25 2.63 -8.83 -16.38
C PRO A 25 2.61 -8.94 -14.85
N THR A 26 1.56 -8.39 -14.22
CA THR A 26 1.34 -8.50 -12.77
C THR A 26 1.04 -9.95 -12.36
N ASN A 27 1.13 -10.22 -11.06
CA ASN A 27 0.72 -11.49 -10.49
C ASN A 27 -0.79 -11.76 -10.66
N VAL A 28 -1.62 -10.74 -10.87
CA VAL A 28 -3.05 -10.91 -11.19
C VAL A 28 -3.21 -11.57 -12.56
N VAL A 29 -2.55 -11.04 -13.60
CA VAL A 29 -2.56 -11.61 -14.95
C VAL A 29 -1.94 -13.00 -14.96
N ARG A 30 -0.81 -13.17 -14.27
CA ARG A 30 -0.11 -14.45 -14.20
C ARG A 30 -0.92 -15.52 -13.47
N LEU A 31 -1.62 -15.16 -12.39
CA LEU A 31 -2.56 -16.05 -11.70
C LEU A 31 -3.72 -16.41 -12.63
N TYR A 32 -4.34 -15.42 -13.27
CA TYR A 32 -5.43 -15.62 -14.23
C TYR A 32 -5.05 -16.63 -15.33
N ASN A 33 -3.86 -16.46 -15.93
CA ASN A 33 -3.34 -17.36 -16.96
C ASN A 33 -3.01 -18.76 -16.42
N ALA A 34 -2.75 -18.90 -15.13
CA ALA A 34 -2.41 -20.18 -14.51
C ALA A 34 -3.64 -21.00 -14.09
N VAL A 35 -4.83 -20.39 -13.99
CA VAL A 35 -6.06 -21.12 -13.62
C VAL A 35 -6.37 -22.17 -14.69
N ALA A 36 -6.62 -23.42 -14.28
CA ALA A 36 -6.97 -24.48 -15.21
C ALA A 36 -8.41 -24.35 -15.72
N ASP A 37 -8.66 -24.69 -16.99
CA ASP A 37 -10.01 -24.67 -17.57
C ASP A 37 -10.96 -25.67 -16.91
N ASN A 38 -10.43 -26.82 -16.48
CA ASN A 38 -11.19 -27.85 -15.78
C ASN A 38 -10.30 -28.54 -14.76
N ALA A 39 -10.82 -28.73 -13.55
CA ALA A 39 -10.10 -29.49 -12.55
C ALA A 39 -11.01 -30.39 -11.74
N LYS A 40 -10.61 -31.66 -11.67
CA LYS A 40 -11.05 -32.64 -10.65
C LYS A 40 -12.53 -32.55 -10.25
N GLY A 41 -13.43 -32.34 -11.23
CA GLY A 41 -14.89 -32.36 -11.05
C GLY A 41 -15.61 -31.02 -10.89
N ALA A 42 -14.93 -29.87 -10.84
CA ALA A 42 -15.58 -28.54 -10.82
C ALA A 42 -15.16 -27.72 -12.06
N ALA A 43 -16.15 -27.14 -12.74
CA ALA A 43 -15.91 -26.17 -13.81
C ALA A 43 -15.31 -24.89 -13.22
N GLN A 44 -14.38 -24.24 -13.91
CA GLN A 44 -13.80 -22.96 -13.49
C GLN A 44 -14.01 -21.93 -14.58
N THR A 45 -14.47 -20.73 -14.22
CA THR A 45 -14.65 -19.63 -15.16
C THR A 45 -13.90 -18.42 -14.65
N THR A 46 -13.01 -17.90 -15.48
CA THR A 46 -12.17 -16.76 -15.15
C THR A 46 -12.70 -15.49 -15.80
N TYR A 47 -12.49 -14.37 -15.12
CA TYR A 47 -12.71 -13.04 -15.64
C TYR A 47 -11.57 -12.14 -15.19
N TYR A 48 -10.95 -11.48 -16.17
CA TYR A 48 -9.93 -10.48 -15.92
C TYR A 48 -10.50 -9.09 -16.18
N HIS A 49 -10.36 -8.20 -15.22
CA HIS A 49 -10.63 -6.78 -15.35
C HIS A 49 -9.30 -6.02 -15.32
N PRO A 50 -8.96 -5.25 -16.37
CA PRO A 50 -7.76 -4.43 -16.37
C PRO A 50 -7.85 -3.31 -15.31
N GLY A 51 -6.71 -2.70 -14.99
CA GLY A 51 -6.65 -1.59 -14.04
C GLY A 51 -7.54 -0.40 -14.43
N VAL A 52 -7.82 0.49 -13.46
CA VAL A 52 -8.39 1.82 -13.79
C VAL A 52 -7.48 2.52 -14.82
N GLY A 53 -8.06 3.26 -15.78
CA GLY A 53 -7.32 4.10 -16.73
C GLY A 53 -6.80 3.39 -18.00
N THR A 54 -7.11 2.12 -18.21
CA THR A 54 -6.57 1.33 -19.34
C THR A 54 -7.35 1.46 -20.65
N ASN A 55 -8.61 1.92 -20.62
CA ASN A 55 -9.47 2.07 -21.81
C ASN A 55 -9.46 3.52 -22.33
N GLY A 56 -9.23 3.72 -23.64
CA GLY A 56 -9.35 5.02 -24.33
C GLY A 56 -8.06 5.51 -25.01
N SER A 57 -8.20 6.50 -25.90
CA SER A 57 -7.03 7.20 -26.48
C SER A 57 -6.27 7.96 -25.39
N TRP A 58 -5.00 8.29 -25.61
CA TRP A 58 -4.17 9.05 -24.65
C TRP A 58 -4.83 10.35 -24.12
N TRP A 59 -5.75 10.94 -24.89
CA TRP A 59 -6.58 12.07 -24.46
C TRP A 59 -7.75 11.68 -23.53
N ASP A 60 -8.41 10.54 -23.75
CA ASP A 60 -9.46 10.02 -22.86
C ASP A 60 -8.86 9.58 -21.50
N LYS A 61 -7.61 9.09 -21.53
CA LYS A 61 -6.81 8.79 -20.33
C LYS A 61 -6.53 10.03 -19.47
N ALA A 62 -6.41 11.21 -20.11
CA ALA A 62 -6.12 12.48 -19.44
C ALA A 62 -7.36 13.14 -18.80
N VAL A 63 -8.56 12.91 -19.35
CA VAL A 63 -9.81 13.54 -18.87
C VAL A 63 -10.64 12.59 -18.01
N GLY A 64 -10.58 11.28 -18.23
CA GLY A 64 -11.38 10.26 -17.51
C GLY A 64 -10.69 9.60 -16.32
N GLY A 65 -9.35 9.68 -16.20
CA GLY A 65 -8.58 8.92 -15.21
C GLY A 65 -8.53 9.51 -13.79
N GLY A 66 -9.11 10.69 -13.58
CA GLY A 66 -8.81 11.53 -12.41
C GLY A 66 -9.80 11.52 -11.24
N THR A 67 -10.94 10.86 -11.37
CA THR A 67 -11.98 10.86 -10.32
C THR A 67 -12.17 9.44 -9.81
N GLY A 68 -12.54 9.26 -8.55
CA GLY A 68 -12.87 7.94 -7.99
C GLY A 68 -14.04 7.21 -8.72
N ALA A 69 -14.62 7.81 -9.76
CA ALA A 69 -15.54 7.19 -10.70
C ALA A 69 -14.96 5.94 -11.37
N GLY A 70 -13.69 5.95 -11.78
CA GLY A 70 -13.09 4.78 -12.44
C GLY A 70 -12.97 3.55 -11.52
N LEU A 71 -12.85 3.76 -10.21
CA LEU A 71 -12.83 2.66 -9.25
C LEU A 71 -14.23 2.08 -9.00
N ASP A 72 -15.24 2.94 -8.96
CA ASP A 72 -16.65 2.51 -8.90
C ASP A 72 -17.03 1.73 -10.14
N GLU A 73 -16.65 2.19 -11.33
CA GLU A 73 -16.87 1.46 -12.59
C GLU A 73 -16.23 0.07 -12.58
N ASN A 74 -15.02 -0.08 -12.04
CA ASN A 74 -14.37 -1.39 -11.91
C ASN A 74 -15.12 -2.32 -10.95
N ILE A 75 -15.57 -1.80 -9.79
CA ILE A 75 -16.38 -2.57 -8.83
C ILE A 75 -17.70 -2.99 -9.49
N MET A 76 -18.38 -2.06 -10.17
CA MET A 76 -19.65 -2.29 -10.85
C MET A 76 -19.51 -3.31 -11.97
N SER A 77 -18.45 -3.25 -12.77
CA SER A 77 -18.18 -4.18 -13.87
C SER A 77 -17.92 -5.60 -13.36
N ALA A 78 -17.10 -5.74 -12.31
CA ALA A 78 -16.85 -7.03 -11.68
C ALA A 78 -18.11 -7.61 -11.00
N TYR A 79 -18.92 -6.75 -10.36
CA TYR A 79 -20.23 -7.14 -9.81
C TYR A 79 -21.19 -7.59 -10.90
N GLN A 80 -21.31 -6.83 -11.99
CA GLN A 80 -22.14 -7.17 -13.14
C GLN A 80 -21.74 -8.52 -13.74
N LYS A 81 -20.44 -8.80 -13.87
CA LYS A 81 -19.95 -10.09 -14.35
C LYS A 81 -20.42 -11.25 -13.47
N LEU A 82 -20.37 -11.09 -12.15
CA LEU A 82 -20.90 -12.09 -11.21
C LEU A 82 -22.42 -12.24 -11.36
N CYS A 83 -23.18 -11.16 -11.53
CA CYS A 83 -24.63 -11.24 -11.77
C CYS A 83 -25.00 -12.04 -13.04
N TYR A 84 -24.14 -12.04 -14.07
CA TYR A 84 -24.37 -12.85 -15.28
C TYR A 84 -24.03 -14.33 -15.12
N CYS A 85 -23.06 -14.66 -14.27
CA CYS A 85 -22.46 -15.99 -14.23
C CYS A 85 -22.86 -16.81 -13.00
N TYR A 86 -23.24 -16.17 -11.90
CA TYR A 86 -23.47 -16.84 -10.63
C TYR A 86 -24.73 -17.70 -10.65
N GLN A 87 -24.56 -18.94 -10.22
CA GLN A 87 -25.66 -19.83 -9.84
C GLN A 87 -25.56 -20.18 -8.35
N PRO A 88 -26.70 -20.42 -7.67
CA PRO A 88 -26.69 -20.86 -6.28
C PRO A 88 -25.78 -22.08 -6.05
N GLY A 89 -24.83 -21.94 -5.13
CA GLY A 89 -23.85 -22.98 -4.81
C GLY A 89 -22.52 -22.86 -5.56
N ASP A 90 -22.32 -21.85 -6.41
CA ASP A 90 -21.01 -21.55 -6.98
C ASP A 90 -20.07 -20.91 -5.95
N ASN A 91 -18.77 -21.17 -6.10
CA ASN A 91 -17.73 -20.57 -5.26
C ASN A 91 -17.17 -19.32 -5.93
N ILE A 92 -17.12 -18.21 -5.19
CA ILE A 92 -16.53 -16.96 -5.69
C ILE A 92 -15.09 -16.82 -5.15
N PHE A 93 -14.14 -16.74 -6.08
CA PHE A 93 -12.73 -16.46 -5.83
C PHE A 93 -12.40 -15.08 -6.37
N LEU A 94 -11.88 -14.20 -5.53
CA LEU A 94 -11.55 -12.83 -5.90
C LEU A 94 -10.04 -12.60 -5.73
N PHE A 95 -9.40 -12.06 -6.76
CA PHE A 95 -7.98 -11.72 -6.74
C PHE A 95 -7.74 -10.28 -7.17
N GLY A 96 -6.82 -9.60 -6.50
CA GLY A 96 -6.43 -8.26 -6.95
C GLY A 96 -5.12 -7.76 -6.39
N PHE A 97 -4.51 -6.82 -7.11
CA PHE A 97 -3.26 -6.17 -6.73
C PHE A 97 -3.48 -4.66 -6.59
N SER A 98 -2.87 -4.02 -5.58
CA SER A 98 -2.87 -2.56 -5.44
C SER A 98 -4.29 -1.97 -5.33
N ARG A 99 -4.69 -1.08 -6.26
CA ARG A 99 -6.08 -0.60 -6.40
C ARG A 99 -7.05 -1.70 -6.86
N GLY A 100 -6.60 -2.69 -7.62
CA GLY A 100 -7.38 -3.89 -7.92
C GLY A 100 -7.69 -4.73 -6.68
N ALA A 101 -6.77 -4.76 -5.70
CA ALA A 101 -7.03 -5.36 -4.39
C ALA A 101 -8.13 -4.61 -3.62
N TYR A 102 -8.12 -3.27 -3.69
CA TYR A 102 -9.23 -2.46 -3.18
C TYR A 102 -10.55 -2.84 -3.88
N THR A 103 -10.56 -2.92 -5.21
CA THR A 103 -11.74 -3.29 -6.01
C THR A 103 -12.35 -4.60 -5.53
N VAL A 104 -11.57 -5.68 -5.39
CA VAL A 104 -12.12 -6.97 -4.98
C VAL A 104 -12.54 -7.01 -3.51
N ARG A 105 -11.89 -6.25 -2.64
CA ARG A 105 -12.32 -6.09 -1.23
C ARG A 105 -13.65 -5.36 -1.14
N SER A 106 -13.80 -4.26 -1.88
CA SER A 106 -15.06 -3.53 -1.97
C SER A 106 -16.17 -4.35 -2.63
N LEU A 107 -15.84 -5.13 -3.66
CA LEU A 107 -16.77 -6.06 -4.30
C LEU A 107 -17.31 -7.11 -3.29
N ALA A 108 -16.44 -7.69 -2.47
CA ALA A 108 -16.86 -8.64 -1.44
C ALA A 108 -17.78 -7.99 -0.40
N GLY A 109 -17.44 -6.78 0.08
CA GLY A 109 -18.29 -6.02 0.99
C GLY A 109 -19.63 -5.62 0.34
N PHE A 110 -19.61 -5.26 -0.94
CA PHE A 110 -20.79 -4.92 -1.72
C PHE A 110 -21.75 -6.10 -1.85
N ILE A 111 -21.23 -7.28 -2.23
CA ILE A 111 -22.01 -8.52 -2.29
C ILE A 111 -22.53 -8.92 -0.91
N GLY A 112 -21.70 -8.82 0.13
CA GLY A 112 -22.08 -9.14 1.50
C GLY A 112 -23.25 -8.28 2.00
N ARG A 113 -23.20 -6.97 1.72
CA ARG A 113 -24.19 -6.00 2.21
C ARG A 113 -25.45 -5.92 1.36
N CYS A 114 -25.31 -5.98 0.03
CA CYS A 114 -26.42 -5.77 -0.90
C CYS A 114 -26.96 -7.07 -1.49
N GLY A 115 -26.20 -8.16 -1.45
CA GLY A 115 -26.52 -9.36 -2.21
C GLY A 115 -26.06 -9.28 -3.66
N LEU A 116 -26.44 -10.27 -4.47
CA LEU A 116 -26.13 -10.34 -5.89
C LEU A 116 -27.41 -10.23 -6.74
N LEU A 117 -27.53 -9.15 -7.50
CA LEU A 117 -28.73 -8.82 -8.27
C LEU A 117 -28.99 -9.83 -9.40
N GLN A 118 -30.23 -10.29 -9.55
CA GLN A 118 -30.66 -11.04 -10.72
C GLN A 118 -30.94 -10.07 -11.86
N ILE A 119 -30.21 -10.24 -12.97
CA ILE A 119 -30.25 -9.31 -14.11
C ILE A 119 -30.81 -9.93 -15.40
N VAL A 120 -31.25 -11.19 -15.34
CA VAL A 120 -31.81 -11.90 -16.50
C VAL A 120 -33.06 -11.18 -17.01
N GLY A 121 -33.08 -10.86 -18.30
CA GLY A 121 -34.21 -10.19 -18.95
C GLY A 121 -34.22 -8.66 -18.84
N LEU A 122 -33.29 -8.05 -18.10
CA LEU A 122 -33.19 -6.59 -18.01
C LEU A 122 -32.39 -5.99 -19.17
N PRO A 123 -32.78 -4.83 -19.72
CA PRO A 123 -31.96 -4.08 -20.68
C PRO A 123 -30.60 -3.67 -20.08
N PRO A 124 -29.50 -3.66 -20.85
CA PRO A 124 -28.16 -3.33 -20.33
C PRO A 124 -28.07 -1.98 -19.60
N ALA A 125 -28.75 -0.94 -20.09
CA ALA A 125 -28.77 0.38 -19.46
C ALA A 125 -29.45 0.35 -18.07
N GLU A 126 -30.48 -0.47 -17.92
CA GLU A 126 -31.18 -0.65 -16.66
C GLU A 126 -30.32 -1.45 -15.66
N VAL A 127 -29.64 -2.50 -16.13
CA VAL A 127 -28.68 -3.26 -15.31
C VAL A 127 -27.64 -2.32 -14.69
N TRP A 128 -27.02 -1.48 -15.50
CA TRP A 128 -26.00 -0.54 -15.04
C TRP A 128 -26.57 0.45 -14.01
N THR A 129 -27.73 1.05 -14.31
CA THR A 129 -28.41 2.00 -13.41
C THR A 129 -28.74 1.36 -12.06
N ARG A 130 -29.25 0.12 -12.04
CA ARG A 130 -29.57 -0.60 -10.79
C ARG A 130 -28.30 -0.88 -9.98
N ILE A 131 -27.23 -1.34 -10.62
CA ILE A 131 -25.94 -1.60 -9.95
C ILE A 131 -25.36 -0.30 -9.36
N GLN A 132 -25.43 0.82 -10.11
CA GLN A 132 -24.97 2.13 -9.62
C GLN A 132 -25.76 2.60 -8.39
N THR A 133 -27.08 2.43 -8.42
CA THR A 133 -27.96 2.71 -7.29
C THR A 133 -27.59 1.83 -6.09
N LEU A 134 -27.39 0.53 -6.27
CA LEU A 134 -26.97 -0.37 -5.20
C LEU A 134 -25.62 0.02 -4.59
N LEU A 135 -24.63 0.34 -5.42
CA LEU A 135 -23.32 0.77 -4.95
C LEU A 135 -23.42 2.06 -4.12
N THR A 136 -24.16 3.04 -4.62
CA THR A 136 -24.27 4.37 -4.00
C THR A 136 -25.10 4.34 -2.73
N TYR A 137 -26.30 3.77 -2.78
CA TYR A 137 -27.29 3.86 -1.72
C TYR A 137 -27.33 2.62 -0.83
N GLY A 138 -26.90 1.45 -1.32
CA GLY A 138 -26.83 0.22 -0.54
C GLY A 138 -25.48 0.00 0.14
N TYR A 139 -24.37 0.23 -0.57
CA TYR A 139 -23.02 -0.08 -0.07
C TYR A 139 -22.29 1.13 0.54
N ARG A 140 -22.29 2.30 -0.11
CA ARG A 140 -21.48 3.45 0.31
C ARG A 140 -22.10 4.30 1.41
N ARG A 141 -23.43 4.35 1.55
CA ARG A 141 -24.09 5.11 2.63
C ARG A 141 -24.14 4.30 3.92
N LYS A 142 -23.68 4.88 5.03
CA LYS A 142 -23.95 4.38 6.39
C LYS A 142 -25.34 4.88 6.77
N THR A 143 -26.38 4.09 6.56
CA THR A 143 -27.76 4.47 6.90
C THR A 143 -28.48 3.37 7.64
N GLU A 144 -29.26 3.78 8.64
CA GLU A 144 -30.18 2.98 9.44
C GLU A 144 -31.39 2.47 8.62
N GLU A 145 -31.62 3.02 7.43
CA GLU A 145 -32.69 2.63 6.53
C GLU A 145 -32.13 1.97 5.25
N ARG A 146 -32.28 0.65 5.17
CA ARG A 146 -32.15 -0.12 3.93
C ARG A 146 -33.33 0.29 3.04
N GLN A 147 -33.08 0.78 1.82
CA GLN A 147 -34.16 0.82 0.83
C GLN A 147 -34.69 -0.61 0.66
N ASP A 148 -36.00 -0.77 0.75
CA ASP A 148 -36.64 -2.05 0.48
C ASP A 148 -36.61 -2.29 -1.03
N TRP A 149 -35.50 -2.85 -1.50
CA TRP A 149 -35.32 -3.22 -2.91
C TRP A 149 -36.37 -4.25 -3.35
N ASP A 150 -36.89 -5.05 -2.40
CA ASP A 150 -37.97 -6.00 -2.65
C ASP A 150 -39.27 -5.25 -2.97
N ALA A 151 -39.54 -4.13 -2.29
CA ALA A 151 -40.66 -3.24 -2.63
C ALA A 151 -40.53 -2.58 -4.01
N GLN A 152 -39.32 -2.46 -4.55
CA GLN A 152 -39.07 -2.02 -5.94
C GLN A 152 -39.14 -3.18 -6.95
N GLY A 153 -39.44 -4.41 -6.49
CA GLY A 153 -39.52 -5.61 -7.32
C GLY A 153 -38.16 -6.11 -7.81
N TRP A 154 -37.06 -5.75 -7.14
CA TRP A 154 -35.72 -6.22 -7.52
C TRP A 154 -35.50 -7.61 -6.93
N GLN A 155 -34.93 -8.51 -7.73
CA GLN A 155 -34.68 -9.88 -7.33
C GLN A 155 -33.18 -10.11 -7.15
N PHE A 156 -32.83 -10.93 -6.16
CA PHE A 156 -31.44 -11.24 -5.83
C PHE A 156 -31.23 -12.76 -5.74
N HIS A 157 -30.00 -13.22 -5.96
CA HIS A 157 -29.64 -14.63 -5.83
C HIS A 157 -29.57 -15.09 -4.37
N ASN A 158 -29.33 -14.17 -3.44
CA ASN A 158 -29.37 -14.44 -2.01
C ASN A 158 -30.80 -14.41 -1.47
N THR A 159 -31.01 -15.09 -0.33
CA THR A 159 -32.25 -14.99 0.43
C THR A 159 -32.13 -13.90 1.50
N PRO A 160 -33.24 -13.41 2.08
CA PRO A 160 -33.19 -12.39 3.14
C PRO A 160 -32.33 -12.77 4.36
N ASN A 161 -32.15 -14.07 4.63
CA ASN A 161 -31.45 -14.60 5.79
C ASN A 161 -30.09 -15.24 5.48
N ALA A 162 -29.62 -15.22 4.22
CA ALA A 162 -28.35 -15.82 3.84
C ALA A 162 -27.61 -14.94 2.84
N SER A 163 -26.36 -14.57 3.13
CA SER A 163 -25.50 -13.84 2.21
C SER A 163 -24.91 -14.78 1.15
N ILE A 164 -24.49 -14.21 0.01
CA ILE A 164 -23.69 -14.96 -0.97
C ILE A 164 -22.31 -15.23 -0.36
N PRO A 165 -21.87 -16.50 -0.23
CA PRO A 165 -20.57 -16.82 0.33
C PRO A 165 -19.46 -16.38 -0.62
N ILE A 166 -18.47 -15.66 -0.09
CA ILE A 166 -17.22 -15.39 -0.79
C ILE A 166 -16.22 -16.43 -0.32
N HIS A 167 -15.89 -17.37 -1.20
CA HIS A 167 -15.08 -18.51 -0.81
C HIS A 167 -13.63 -18.11 -0.54
N PHE A 168 -13.04 -17.27 -1.40
CA PHE A 168 -11.64 -16.86 -1.24
C PHE A 168 -11.42 -15.42 -1.73
N ILE A 169 -10.64 -14.63 -0.98
CA ILE A 169 -10.11 -13.34 -1.41
C ILE A 169 -8.58 -13.36 -1.26
N GLY A 170 -7.87 -13.25 -2.38
CA GLY A 170 -6.42 -13.17 -2.43
C GLY A 170 -5.95 -11.81 -2.94
N VAL A 171 -5.23 -11.05 -2.13
CA VAL A 171 -4.76 -9.72 -2.52
C VAL A 171 -3.26 -9.55 -2.37
N TRP A 172 -2.67 -8.82 -3.31
CA TRP A 172 -1.31 -8.30 -3.21
C TRP A 172 -1.36 -6.81 -2.88
N ASP A 173 -0.71 -6.45 -1.79
CA ASP A 173 -0.38 -5.10 -1.37
C ASP A 173 -1.48 -4.06 -1.54
N THR A 174 -2.66 -4.30 -0.95
CA THR A 174 -3.77 -3.34 -1.00
C THR A 174 -3.33 -1.94 -0.53
N VAL A 175 -3.57 -0.93 -1.35
CA VAL A 175 -3.32 0.49 -1.07
C VAL A 175 -4.62 1.28 -1.23
N GLY A 176 -4.79 2.33 -0.42
CA GLY A 176 -6.00 3.15 -0.43
C GLY A 176 -6.18 3.96 -1.71
N ALA A 177 -7.43 4.22 -2.12
CA ALA A 177 -7.76 4.91 -3.35
C ALA A 177 -7.31 6.38 -3.41
N LEU A 178 -7.23 7.06 -2.26
CA LEU A 178 -7.02 8.52 -2.15
C LEU A 178 -5.54 8.95 -2.19
N GLY A 179 -4.60 8.02 -2.33
CA GLY A 179 -3.17 8.28 -2.08
C GLY A 179 -2.24 8.16 -3.27
N ILE A 180 -2.50 7.26 -4.22
CA ILE A 180 -1.53 6.97 -5.29
C ILE A 180 -1.49 8.13 -6.29
N PRO A 181 -0.34 8.84 -6.41
CA PRO A 181 -0.12 9.81 -7.47
C PRO A 181 -0.25 9.06 -8.78
N ASP A 182 -1.18 9.52 -9.60
CA ASP A 182 -1.24 9.09 -10.98
C ASP A 182 -0.11 9.78 -11.74
N ASP A 183 0.61 9.08 -12.62
CA ASP A 183 1.75 9.66 -13.38
C ASP A 183 1.33 10.89 -14.21
N MET A 184 0.03 11.06 -14.44
CA MET A 184 -0.59 12.24 -15.06
C MET A 184 -1.48 13.09 -14.12
N ALA A 185 -1.73 12.66 -12.86
CA ALA A 185 -2.59 13.34 -11.89
C ALA A 185 -1.84 14.10 -10.79
N LEU A 186 -0.68 14.62 -11.15
CA LEU A 186 -0.25 15.91 -10.60
C LEU A 186 -1.19 17.04 -11.10
N LEU A 187 -2.51 16.84 -11.22
CA LEU A 187 -3.54 17.86 -11.56
C LEU A 187 -4.84 17.69 -10.75
N ASN A 188 -5.03 16.59 -9.98
CA ASN A 188 -6.33 16.23 -9.39
C ASN A 188 -6.37 16.20 -7.85
N LEU A 189 -5.56 17.01 -7.16
CA LEU A 189 -5.62 17.17 -5.70
C LEU A 189 -6.85 17.94 -5.18
N LEU A 190 -7.91 18.01 -6.00
CA LEU A 190 -9.12 18.80 -5.77
C LEU A 190 -10.36 17.94 -5.46
N ASP A 191 -10.25 16.61 -5.40
CA ASP A 191 -11.44 15.77 -5.17
C ASP A 191 -11.80 15.59 -3.68
N ASN A 192 -13.10 15.51 -3.39
CA ASN A 192 -13.66 15.47 -2.04
C ASN A 192 -13.27 14.17 -1.31
N ARG A 193 -12.32 14.30 -0.37
CA ARG A 193 -11.75 13.22 0.45
C ARG A 193 -12.78 12.35 1.18
N GLU A 194 -13.94 12.89 1.53
CA GLU A 194 -14.98 12.17 2.31
C GLU A 194 -15.73 11.07 1.51
N ARG A 195 -15.64 11.06 0.17
CA ARG A 195 -16.40 10.09 -0.64
C ARG A 195 -15.71 8.73 -0.81
N TYR A 196 -14.40 8.64 -0.52
CA TYR A 196 -13.58 7.45 -0.82
C TYR A 196 -12.67 7.01 0.34
N THR A 197 -12.90 7.54 1.54
CA THR A 197 -12.34 6.96 2.76
C THR A 197 -12.84 5.52 2.90
N PHE A 198 -11.96 4.62 3.34
CA PHE A 198 -12.28 3.20 3.50
C PHE A 198 -13.57 3.05 4.31
N HIS A 199 -14.66 2.67 3.65
CA HIS A 199 -15.96 2.57 4.32
C HIS A 199 -16.02 1.35 5.25
N ASP A 200 -15.13 0.38 5.07
CA ASP A 200 -14.93 -0.72 6.00
C ASP A 200 -13.56 -1.42 5.82
N THR A 201 -12.68 -1.39 6.84
CA THR A 201 -11.44 -2.21 6.85
C THR A 201 -11.69 -3.61 7.41
N THR A 202 -12.92 -3.90 7.84
CA THR A 202 -13.33 -5.22 8.31
C THR A 202 -13.73 -6.10 7.13
N LEU A 203 -13.48 -7.40 7.28
CA LEU A 203 -13.96 -8.40 6.33
C LEU A 203 -15.45 -8.65 6.59
N HIS A 204 -16.24 -8.79 5.53
CA HIS A 204 -17.62 -9.23 5.70
C HIS A 204 -17.65 -10.70 6.17
N PRO A 205 -18.54 -11.12 7.09
CA PRO A 205 -18.60 -12.50 7.60
C PRO A 205 -18.87 -13.58 6.54
N SER A 206 -19.28 -13.19 5.33
CA SER A 206 -19.44 -14.12 4.20
C SER A 206 -18.12 -14.58 3.59
N VAL A 207 -16.98 -13.98 3.97
CA VAL A 207 -15.65 -14.34 3.47
C VAL A 207 -15.09 -15.52 4.26
N LYS A 208 -14.81 -16.63 3.59
CA LYS A 208 -14.26 -17.85 4.22
C LYS A 208 -12.75 -17.80 4.36
N TYR A 209 -12.03 -17.55 3.26
CA TYR A 209 -10.57 -17.43 3.25
C TYR A 209 -10.15 -16.05 2.76
N ALA A 210 -9.27 -15.39 3.51
CA ALA A 210 -8.67 -14.11 3.14
C ALA A 210 -7.13 -14.22 3.22
N ARG A 211 -6.45 -13.81 2.15
CA ARG A 211 -4.99 -13.84 2.02
C ARG A 211 -4.49 -12.49 1.54
N HIS A 212 -3.54 -11.90 2.26
CA HIS A 212 -2.90 -10.63 1.89
C HIS A 212 -1.38 -10.81 1.85
N ALA A 213 -0.79 -10.73 0.66
CA ALA A 213 0.66 -10.63 0.50
C ALA A 213 1.07 -9.15 0.58
N LEU A 214 1.95 -8.79 1.51
CA LEU A 214 2.33 -7.42 1.82
C LEU A 214 3.80 -7.15 1.44
N ALA A 215 4.07 -6.05 0.75
CA ALA A 215 5.42 -5.60 0.45
C ALA A 215 6.05 -4.97 1.70
N MET A 216 7.19 -5.45 2.18
CA MET A 216 7.79 -4.86 3.38
C MET A 216 8.66 -3.63 3.09
N ASP A 217 9.21 -3.49 1.88
CA ASP A 217 10.25 -2.50 1.53
C ASP A 217 9.78 -1.26 0.79
N GLU A 218 8.49 -1.14 0.53
CA GLU A 218 7.91 0.05 -0.11
C GLU A 218 8.04 1.31 0.76
N ARG A 219 8.51 2.41 0.17
CA ARG A 219 8.81 3.66 0.88
C ARG A 219 8.00 4.86 0.40
N ARG A 220 7.26 4.77 -0.70
CA ARG A 220 6.38 5.86 -1.15
C ARG A 220 5.30 6.06 -0.10
N ALA A 221 5.19 7.29 0.42
CA ALA A 221 4.24 7.62 1.49
C ALA A 221 2.78 7.36 1.08
N SER A 222 2.48 7.45 -0.21
CA SER A 222 1.18 7.16 -0.81
C SER A 222 0.82 5.68 -0.92
N PHE A 223 1.78 4.77 -0.71
CA PHE A 223 1.64 3.32 -0.86
C PHE A 223 1.67 2.58 0.50
N GLN A 224 1.18 3.23 1.56
CA GLN A 224 0.97 2.53 2.83
C GLN A 224 -0.12 1.47 2.67
N PRO A 225 0.11 0.23 3.16
CA PRO A 225 -0.83 -0.85 2.96
C PRO A 225 -2.06 -0.65 3.83
N THR A 226 -3.23 -0.96 3.29
CA THR A 226 -4.45 -1.06 4.09
C THR A 226 -4.60 -2.47 4.60
N LEU A 227 -4.21 -2.71 5.85
CA LEU A 227 -4.38 -4.01 6.51
C LEU A 227 -5.86 -4.30 6.79
N TRP A 228 -6.22 -5.58 6.87
CA TRP A 228 -7.46 -6.00 7.51
C TRP A 228 -7.28 -6.00 9.03
N SER A 229 -8.32 -5.55 9.72
CA SER A 229 -8.41 -5.61 11.18
C SER A 229 -9.57 -6.52 11.59
N GLN A 230 -9.43 -7.20 12.73
CA GLN A 230 -10.51 -7.95 13.40
C GLN A 230 -11.32 -8.86 12.46
N PRO A 231 -10.75 -9.99 11.97
CA PRO A 231 -11.50 -10.90 11.11
C PRO A 231 -12.77 -11.42 11.82
N PRO A 232 -13.91 -11.55 11.11
CA PRO A 232 -15.10 -12.19 11.67
C PRO A 232 -14.83 -13.62 12.12
N THR A 233 -15.62 -14.09 13.09
CA THR A 233 -15.58 -15.50 13.50
C THR A 233 -15.83 -16.43 12.32
N GLY A 234 -14.94 -17.39 12.11
CA GLY A 234 -15.04 -18.37 11.01
C GLY A 234 -14.32 -17.98 9.72
N THR A 235 -13.81 -16.75 9.61
CA THR A 235 -12.92 -16.35 8.52
C THR A 235 -11.47 -16.75 8.84
N ASP A 236 -10.85 -17.52 7.94
CA ASP A 236 -9.42 -17.79 7.96
C ASP A 236 -8.68 -16.63 7.26
N LEU A 237 -8.06 -15.75 8.04
CA LEU A 237 -7.28 -14.61 7.56
C LEU A 237 -5.77 -14.84 7.75
N GLN A 238 -5.00 -14.67 6.67
CA GLN A 238 -3.54 -14.55 6.73
C GLN A 238 -3.07 -13.26 6.04
N GLN A 239 -2.23 -12.50 6.74
CA GLN A 239 -1.55 -11.29 6.22
C GLN A 239 -0.05 -11.50 6.39
N ILE A 240 0.64 -11.73 5.27
CA ILE A 240 2.03 -12.20 5.25
C ILE A 240 2.92 -11.18 4.55
N TRP A 241 4.00 -10.77 5.22
CA TRP A 241 5.01 -9.86 4.69
C TRP A 241 6.03 -10.61 3.82
N PHE A 242 6.27 -10.08 2.63
CA PHE A 242 7.22 -10.57 1.64
C PHE A 242 8.33 -9.53 1.42
N PRO A 243 9.57 -9.97 1.11
CA PRO A 243 10.64 -9.05 0.76
C PRO A 243 10.31 -8.35 -0.57
N GLY A 244 10.63 -7.07 -0.68
CA GLY A 244 10.34 -6.30 -1.88
C GLY A 244 9.51 -5.04 -1.67
N VAL A 245 9.57 -4.14 -2.66
CA VAL A 245 8.64 -3.02 -2.81
C VAL A 245 7.30 -3.48 -3.41
N HIS A 246 6.36 -2.56 -3.65
CA HIS A 246 4.99 -2.88 -4.08
C HIS A 246 4.90 -3.89 -5.24
N SER A 247 5.64 -3.67 -6.33
CA SER A 247 5.63 -4.54 -7.52
C SER A 247 6.58 -5.74 -7.41
N ASP A 248 7.47 -5.78 -6.43
CA ASP A 248 8.20 -7.01 -6.06
C ASP A 248 7.29 -8.02 -5.36
N VAL A 249 6.10 -7.62 -4.93
CA VAL A 249 5.07 -8.52 -4.37
C VAL A 249 3.91 -8.70 -5.33
N GLY A 250 3.48 -7.63 -6.00
CA GLY A 250 2.37 -7.65 -6.95
C GLY A 250 2.73 -8.07 -8.38
N GLY A 251 4.01 -8.13 -8.73
CA GLY A 251 4.47 -8.28 -10.10
C GLY A 251 4.44 -6.96 -10.88
N GLY A 252 5.05 -6.94 -12.07
CA GLY A 252 5.19 -5.74 -12.89
C GLY A 252 6.62 -5.42 -13.33
N TYR A 253 7.62 -6.05 -12.71
CA TYR A 253 9.03 -5.95 -13.09
C TYR A 253 9.49 -7.15 -13.91
N GLN A 254 10.47 -6.94 -14.78
CA GLN A 254 11.15 -8.00 -15.52
C GLN A 254 11.84 -8.99 -14.56
N ASN A 255 12.59 -8.47 -13.58
CA ASN A 255 13.19 -9.24 -12.50
C ASN A 255 12.10 -9.61 -11.46
N CYS A 256 11.48 -10.77 -11.64
CA CYS A 256 10.28 -11.15 -10.91
C CYS A 256 10.50 -12.23 -9.83
N GLY A 257 11.72 -12.55 -9.45
CA GLY A 257 12.04 -13.61 -8.47
C GLY A 257 11.40 -13.39 -7.10
N LEU A 258 11.38 -12.15 -6.61
CA LEU A 258 10.66 -11.79 -5.38
C LEU A 258 9.14 -11.94 -5.57
N ALA A 259 8.60 -11.42 -6.67
CA ALA A 259 7.17 -11.48 -6.99
C ALA A 259 6.68 -12.92 -7.20
N ASN A 260 7.55 -13.81 -7.69
CA ASN A 260 7.30 -15.24 -7.81
C ASN A 260 7.08 -15.91 -6.45
N GLY A 261 7.76 -15.45 -5.40
CA GLY A 261 7.53 -15.93 -4.04
C GLY A 261 6.10 -15.65 -3.57
N ALA A 262 5.64 -14.40 -3.74
CA ALA A 262 4.28 -14.00 -3.38
C ALA A 262 3.21 -14.66 -4.26
N LEU A 263 3.46 -14.80 -5.57
CA LEU A 263 2.55 -15.49 -6.50
C LEU A 263 2.42 -16.97 -6.14
N LYS A 264 3.54 -17.66 -5.89
CA LYS A 264 3.54 -19.08 -5.55
C LYS A 264 2.78 -19.34 -4.26
N TRP A 265 3.01 -18.53 -3.23
CA TRP A 265 2.24 -18.60 -1.98
C TRP A 265 0.74 -18.42 -2.20
N MET A 266 0.33 -17.42 -2.98
CA MET A 266 -1.09 -17.19 -3.26
C MET A 266 -1.73 -18.37 -4.02
N ILE A 267 -1.01 -18.94 -5.00
CA ILE A 267 -1.46 -20.12 -5.74
C ILE A 267 -1.61 -21.32 -4.81
N ASP A 268 -0.67 -21.54 -3.89
CA ASP A 268 -0.72 -22.65 -2.94
C ASP A 268 -1.91 -22.51 -1.98
N GLU A 269 -2.15 -21.31 -1.44
CA GLU A 269 -3.29 -21.03 -0.56
C GLU A 269 -4.63 -21.18 -1.29
N ALA A 270 -4.75 -20.64 -2.51
CA ALA A 270 -5.95 -20.80 -3.32
C ALA A 270 -6.17 -22.28 -3.73
N SER A 271 -5.10 -23.03 -3.97
CA SER A 271 -5.15 -24.47 -4.27
C SER A 271 -5.64 -25.27 -3.08
N ALA A 272 -5.15 -24.97 -1.88
CA ALA A 272 -5.62 -25.58 -0.64
C ALA A 272 -7.10 -25.26 -0.38
N ALA A 273 -7.58 -24.10 -0.84
CA ALA A 273 -9.00 -23.73 -0.80
C ALA A 273 -9.83 -24.34 -1.96
N GLY A 274 -9.25 -25.09 -2.89
CA GLY A 274 -9.99 -25.80 -3.94
C GLY A 274 -10.05 -25.12 -5.31
N LEU A 275 -9.31 -24.03 -5.53
CA LEU A 275 -9.05 -23.55 -6.89
C LEU A 275 -7.98 -24.41 -7.55
N SER A 276 -8.07 -24.64 -8.86
CA SER A 276 -7.07 -25.46 -9.55
C SER A 276 -6.34 -24.69 -10.62
N PHE A 277 -5.07 -25.02 -10.78
CA PHE A 277 -4.14 -24.37 -11.68
C PHE A 277 -3.49 -25.39 -12.62
N ASP A 278 -3.10 -24.95 -13.81
CA ASP A 278 -2.34 -25.77 -14.74
C ASP A 278 -0.94 -26.04 -14.17
N PRO A 279 -0.59 -27.30 -13.89
CA PRO A 279 0.69 -27.64 -13.27
C PRO A 279 1.90 -27.31 -14.17
N ASN A 280 1.74 -27.26 -15.48
CA ASN A 280 2.79 -26.88 -16.42
C ASN A 280 3.03 -25.38 -16.43
N ILE A 281 2.00 -24.57 -16.21
CA ILE A 281 2.15 -23.12 -16.03
C ILE A 281 2.78 -22.83 -14.67
N VAL A 282 2.29 -23.47 -13.59
CA VAL A 282 2.82 -23.27 -12.23
C VAL A 282 4.32 -23.62 -12.14
N LYS A 283 4.81 -24.63 -12.86
CA LYS A 283 6.24 -24.98 -12.92
C LYS A 283 7.14 -23.87 -13.49
N GLN A 284 6.58 -22.92 -14.23
CA GLN A 284 7.34 -21.80 -14.80
C GLN A 284 7.63 -20.70 -13.75
N ILE A 285 6.89 -20.70 -12.64
CA ILE A 285 7.05 -19.73 -11.55
C ILE A 285 8.25 -20.16 -10.71
N LYS A 286 9.32 -19.34 -10.72
CA LYS A 286 10.57 -19.62 -10.01
C LYS A 286 10.83 -18.54 -8.95
N PRO A 287 10.39 -18.76 -7.70
CA PRO A 287 10.74 -17.88 -6.59
C PRO A 287 12.25 -17.79 -6.43
N ASP A 288 12.77 -16.58 -6.30
CA ASP A 288 14.16 -16.32 -5.96
C ASP A 288 14.23 -15.21 -4.91
N LEU A 289 14.56 -15.59 -3.69
CA LEU A 289 14.66 -14.67 -2.56
C LEU A 289 15.90 -13.76 -2.65
N TYR A 290 16.82 -14.01 -3.58
CA TYR A 290 18.02 -13.22 -3.82
C TYR A 290 17.92 -12.28 -5.03
N ASP A 291 16.81 -12.32 -5.78
CA ASP A 291 16.61 -11.44 -6.93
C ASP A 291 16.59 -9.96 -6.50
N THR A 292 16.63 -9.09 -7.50
CA THR A 292 16.70 -7.63 -7.36
C THR A 292 15.61 -7.12 -6.42
N LEU A 293 16.04 -6.35 -5.41
CA LEU A 293 15.15 -5.50 -4.64
C LEU A 293 15.07 -4.16 -5.38
N HIS A 294 13.93 -3.87 -5.99
CA HIS A 294 13.76 -2.65 -6.77
C HIS A 294 13.61 -1.43 -5.87
N ASP A 295 13.99 -0.26 -6.38
CA ASP A 295 13.68 1.03 -5.77
C ASP A 295 12.46 1.62 -6.48
N SER A 296 11.33 1.68 -5.78
CA SER A 296 10.09 2.24 -6.31
C SER A 296 10.00 3.76 -6.14
N CYS A 297 11.00 4.41 -5.54
CA CYS A 297 11.12 5.86 -5.43
C CYS A 297 11.89 6.45 -6.61
N ASP A 298 11.55 6.04 -7.83
CA ASP A 298 12.16 6.47 -9.09
C ASP A 298 11.26 7.43 -9.89
N GLY A 299 11.77 7.95 -11.01
CA GLY A 299 11.02 8.84 -11.90
C GLY A 299 10.38 10.02 -11.16
N VAL A 300 9.05 10.18 -11.28
CA VAL A 300 8.28 11.22 -10.60
C VAL A 300 8.27 11.06 -9.07
N PHE A 301 8.45 9.85 -8.55
CA PHE A 301 8.47 9.57 -7.11
C PHE A 301 9.77 10.00 -6.43
N THR A 302 10.84 10.22 -7.19
CA THR A 302 12.13 10.73 -6.68
C THR A 302 11.95 12.08 -5.96
N ALA A 303 11.04 12.92 -6.44
CA ALA A 303 10.79 14.26 -5.91
C ALA A 303 9.76 14.28 -4.77
N LEU A 304 9.13 13.14 -4.46
CA LEU A 304 8.06 13.06 -3.47
C LEU A 304 8.59 12.59 -2.10
N PRO A 305 7.98 13.06 -1.00
CA PRO A 305 8.28 12.54 0.32
C PRO A 305 8.08 11.02 0.42
N THR A 306 9.08 10.36 0.98
CA THR A 306 9.04 8.94 1.35
C THR A 306 8.75 8.78 2.83
N GLN A 307 8.39 7.58 3.24
CA GLN A 307 8.05 7.24 4.61
C GLN A 307 8.43 5.78 4.92
N PRO A 308 8.96 5.48 6.12
CA PRO A 308 9.12 4.14 6.61
C PRO A 308 7.79 3.42 6.60
N ARG A 309 7.85 2.17 6.15
CA ARG A 309 6.70 1.29 6.16
C ARG A 309 6.48 0.73 7.55
N SER A 310 5.24 0.82 8.04
CA SER A 310 4.84 0.10 9.24
C SER A 310 4.75 -1.39 8.91
N VAL A 311 5.70 -2.16 9.45
CA VAL A 311 5.80 -3.61 9.28
C VAL A 311 5.74 -4.27 10.65
N ALA A 312 5.33 -5.54 10.71
CA ALA A 312 5.32 -6.29 11.96
C ALA A 312 6.73 -6.44 12.57
N ASP A 313 6.82 -6.78 13.85
CA ASP A 313 8.11 -7.00 14.51
C ASP A 313 8.72 -8.33 14.04
N MET A 314 9.80 -8.26 13.26
CA MET A 314 10.52 -9.44 12.78
C MET A 314 11.18 -10.25 13.90
N THR A 315 11.35 -9.70 15.10
CA THR A 315 11.96 -10.42 16.23
C THR A 315 10.96 -11.32 16.95
N THR A 316 9.77 -10.79 17.25
CA THR A 316 8.74 -11.49 18.04
C THR A 316 7.57 -12.02 17.22
N GLN A 317 7.35 -11.52 16.01
CA GLN A 317 6.19 -11.85 15.16
C GLN A 317 6.59 -12.51 13.83
N GLN A 318 7.62 -13.37 13.86
CA GLN A 318 8.16 -14.05 12.65
C GLN A 318 7.10 -14.80 11.83
N ALA A 319 6.02 -15.29 12.46
CA ALA A 319 4.93 -15.98 11.76
C ALA A 319 4.15 -15.09 10.77
N LEU A 320 4.27 -13.76 10.89
CA LEU A 320 3.68 -12.80 9.94
C LEU A 320 4.57 -12.58 8.71
N PHE A 321 5.74 -13.20 8.63
CA PHE A 321 6.68 -13.05 7.53
C PHE A 321 6.77 -14.35 6.73
N HIS A 322 6.80 -14.21 5.41
CA HIS A 322 7.10 -15.35 4.55
C HIS A 322 8.55 -15.78 4.78
N LYS A 323 8.83 -17.08 4.64
CA LYS A 323 10.16 -17.66 4.83
C LYS A 323 11.24 -16.93 4.01
N SER A 324 10.91 -16.47 2.80
CA SER A 324 11.86 -15.72 1.96
C SER A 324 12.33 -14.40 2.59
N ALA A 325 11.48 -13.69 3.34
CA ALA A 325 11.88 -12.47 4.05
C ALA A 325 12.87 -12.78 5.18
N LEU A 326 12.58 -13.81 5.96
CA LEU A 326 13.40 -14.24 7.11
C LEU A 326 14.76 -14.80 6.64
N ASP A 327 14.77 -15.58 5.56
CA ASP A 327 16.00 -16.14 5.00
C ASP A 327 16.86 -15.05 4.36
N ARG A 328 16.27 -14.09 3.63
CA ARG A 328 16.97 -12.92 3.09
C ARG A 328 17.54 -12.01 4.18
N GLN A 329 16.85 -11.87 5.31
CA GLN A 329 17.35 -11.10 6.47
C GLN A 329 18.61 -11.75 7.06
N LYS A 330 18.64 -13.08 7.17
CA LYS A 330 19.80 -13.81 7.68
C LYS A 330 20.98 -13.77 6.71
N ILE A 331 20.69 -13.94 5.42
CA ILE A 331 21.68 -14.01 4.36
C ILE A 331 21.15 -13.16 3.19
N PRO A 332 21.48 -11.85 3.15
CA PRO A 332 21.10 -11.02 2.00
C PRO A 332 21.97 -11.33 0.78
N PRO A 333 21.54 -10.93 -0.44
CA PRO A 333 22.41 -10.97 -1.61
C PRO A 333 23.74 -10.25 -1.36
N ILE A 334 24.82 -10.75 -1.95
CA ILE A 334 26.16 -10.13 -1.85
C ILE A 334 26.19 -8.68 -2.37
N THR A 335 25.25 -8.33 -3.25
CA THR A 335 25.09 -7.00 -3.84
C THR A 335 24.32 -6.03 -2.93
N GLN A 336 23.88 -6.47 -1.75
CA GLN A 336 23.07 -5.68 -0.83
C GLN A 336 23.74 -5.56 0.55
N SER A 337 23.59 -4.38 1.17
CA SER A 337 23.86 -4.19 2.60
C SER A 337 23.02 -5.14 3.48
N PRO A 338 23.37 -5.31 4.77
CA PRO A 338 22.54 -6.08 5.71
C PRO A 338 21.06 -5.69 5.60
N TYR A 339 20.21 -6.67 5.31
CA TYR A 339 18.80 -6.44 5.03
C TYR A 339 17.99 -6.49 6.32
N ARG A 340 17.24 -5.40 6.62
CA ARG A 340 16.25 -5.35 7.72
C ARG A 340 16.80 -5.84 9.05
N LYS A 341 18.00 -5.40 9.43
CA LYS A 341 18.66 -5.85 10.66
C LYS A 341 17.76 -5.55 11.86
N ALA A 342 17.29 -6.57 12.57
CA ALA A 342 16.48 -6.37 13.77
C ALA A 342 17.36 -6.33 15.04
N ARG A 343 17.05 -5.39 15.95
CA ARG A 343 17.79 -5.16 17.19
C ARG A 343 16.83 -5.18 18.36
N LEU A 344 17.25 -5.87 19.42
CA LEU A 344 16.60 -5.82 20.72
C LEU A 344 17.40 -4.89 21.63
N LEU A 345 16.71 -4.08 22.42
CA LEU A 345 17.31 -3.32 23.51
C LEU A 345 17.27 -4.19 24.77
N ALA A 346 18.43 -4.40 25.40
CA ALA A 346 18.56 -5.25 26.58
C ALA A 346 19.11 -4.41 27.75
N PRO A 347 18.24 -3.85 28.60
CA PRO A 347 18.69 -3.12 29.79
C PRO A 347 19.58 -4.00 30.68
N PRO A 348 20.63 -3.45 31.32
CA PRO A 348 20.98 -2.02 31.38
C PRO A 348 21.91 -1.56 30.25
N THR A 349 22.21 -2.39 29.24
CA THR A 349 23.17 -2.05 28.20
C THR A 349 22.55 -1.09 27.17
N PRO A 350 23.06 0.14 27.03
CA PRO A 350 22.53 1.07 26.04
C PRO A 350 22.90 0.64 24.62
N LEU A 351 22.04 0.97 23.66
CA LEU A 351 22.32 0.84 22.24
C LEU A 351 22.90 2.14 21.71
N VAL A 352 24.11 2.08 21.15
CA VAL A 352 24.75 3.24 20.48
C VAL A 352 24.66 3.04 18.97
N LEU A 353 24.21 4.07 18.26
CA LEU A 353 23.98 4.10 16.83
C LEU A 353 24.62 5.33 16.21
N ASP A 354 25.28 5.17 15.07
CA ASP A 354 25.72 6.29 14.25
C ASP A 354 24.58 6.72 13.32
N ILE A 355 24.12 7.96 13.47
CA ILE A 355 23.07 8.54 12.63
C ILE A 355 23.72 9.42 11.58
N SER A 356 23.68 8.99 10.32
CA SER A 356 24.24 9.72 9.19
C SER A 356 23.36 10.90 8.81
N ALA A 357 23.98 12.07 8.61
CA ALA A 357 23.30 13.27 8.13
C ALA A 357 22.82 13.14 6.67
N ARG A 358 23.41 12.23 5.88
CA ARG A 358 23.06 12.01 4.47
C ARG A 358 21.84 11.12 4.26
N GLN A 359 21.44 10.37 5.28
CA GLN A 359 20.36 9.42 5.14
C GLN A 359 19.04 10.10 5.53
N PRO A 360 18.06 10.22 4.61
CA PRO A 360 16.72 10.74 4.95
C PRO A 360 16.00 9.83 5.96
N TRP A 361 16.47 8.58 6.05
CA TRP A 361 16.01 7.57 6.99
C TRP A 361 17.18 6.69 7.43
N ASN A 362 17.70 6.89 8.63
CA ASN A 362 18.61 5.90 9.21
C ASN A 362 17.78 4.75 9.79
N GLU A 363 17.79 3.61 9.11
CA GLU A 363 17.14 2.38 9.57
C GLU A 363 17.95 1.77 10.72
N THR A 364 17.45 1.92 11.94
CA THR A 364 18.20 1.51 13.15
C THR A 364 18.07 0.01 13.43
N GLY A 365 16.95 -0.57 13.01
CA GLY A 365 16.57 -1.94 13.35
C GLY A 365 15.93 -2.12 14.71
N LEU A 366 15.84 -1.06 15.52
CA LEU A 366 15.28 -1.12 16.87
C LEU A 366 13.76 -1.07 16.81
N TRP A 367 13.10 -2.03 17.47
CA TRP A 367 11.66 -2.00 17.72
C TRP A 367 11.36 -1.27 19.03
N LEU A 368 10.48 -0.27 19.00
CA LEU A 368 9.99 0.41 20.19
C LEU A 368 8.58 -0.06 20.52
N ASN A 369 8.33 -0.37 21.78
CA ASN A 369 7.04 -0.83 22.28
C ASN A 369 6.18 0.36 22.75
N ALA A 370 4.90 0.33 22.37
CA ALA A 370 3.90 1.24 22.91
C ALA A 370 3.90 1.24 24.44
N GLY A 371 3.79 2.42 25.05
CA GLY A 371 3.73 2.58 26.51
C GLY A 371 5.06 2.36 27.25
N THR A 372 6.13 1.95 26.57
CA THR A 372 7.48 1.86 27.17
C THR A 372 8.22 3.18 26.99
N THR A 373 8.79 3.73 28.07
CA THR A 373 9.57 4.96 28.02
C THR A 373 11.03 4.66 27.71
N TYR A 374 11.55 5.31 26.68
CA TYR A 374 12.95 5.21 26.25
C TYR A 374 13.67 6.52 26.51
N THR A 375 14.95 6.44 26.86
CA THR A 375 15.83 7.61 27.03
C THR A 375 16.80 7.69 25.87
N PHE A 376 16.81 8.84 25.19
CA PHE A 376 17.69 9.14 24.07
C PHE A 376 18.71 10.18 24.51
N SER A 377 19.96 10.02 24.11
CA SER A 377 21.02 11.03 24.25
C SER A 377 21.91 11.02 23.02
N ALA A 378 22.18 12.19 22.46
CA ALA A 378 22.97 12.34 21.25
C ALA A 378 24.16 13.28 21.47
N SER A 379 25.28 12.94 20.81
CA SER A 379 26.52 13.71 20.86
C SER A 379 27.23 13.70 19.50
N GLY A 380 28.20 14.60 19.35
CA GLY A 380 28.93 14.82 18.09
C GLY A 380 28.35 15.98 17.29
N GLU A 381 28.93 16.19 16.12
CA GLU A 381 28.57 17.26 15.19
C GLU A 381 28.47 16.68 13.77
N TRP A 382 27.63 17.30 12.96
CA TRP A 382 27.44 16.99 11.54
C TRP A 382 27.29 18.28 10.74
N LEU A 383 27.35 18.17 9.40
CA LEU A 383 27.34 19.32 8.52
C LEU A 383 26.11 19.33 7.63
N ASP A 384 25.42 20.47 7.62
CA ASP A 384 24.52 20.89 6.53
C ASP A 384 25.35 21.70 5.54
N ALA A 385 25.70 21.12 4.39
CA ALA A 385 26.71 21.66 3.47
C ALA A 385 28.06 22.02 4.14
N SER A 386 28.20 23.28 4.57
CA SER A 386 29.35 23.88 5.28
C SER A 386 29.03 24.29 6.72
N ILE A 387 27.75 24.30 7.11
CA ILE A 387 27.28 24.76 8.43
C ILE A 387 27.48 23.63 9.44
N VAL A 388 28.17 23.94 10.55
CA VAL A 388 28.33 23.02 11.67
C VAL A 388 27.06 22.99 12.50
N CYS A 389 26.50 21.80 12.65
CA CYS A 389 25.31 21.52 13.43
C CYS A 389 25.63 20.45 14.50
N ASP A 390 25.00 20.57 15.65
CA ASP A 390 24.90 19.54 16.68
C ASP A 390 23.51 18.89 16.63
N PRO A 391 23.17 17.95 17.53
CA PRO A 391 21.84 17.34 17.59
C PRO A 391 20.68 18.34 17.82
N ASP A 392 20.90 19.51 18.40
CA ASP A 392 19.88 20.55 18.59
C ASP A 392 19.74 21.49 17.37
N GLY A 393 20.73 21.50 16.47
CA GLY A 393 20.72 22.25 15.21
C GLY A 393 22.02 23.02 14.97
N PRO A 394 22.01 24.14 14.22
CA PRO A 394 23.21 24.94 13.97
C PRO A 394 23.86 25.46 15.26
N VAL A 395 25.16 25.22 15.44
CA VAL A 395 25.91 25.60 16.65
C VAL A 395 26.11 27.12 16.76
N SER A 396 26.22 27.81 15.62
CA SER A 396 26.38 29.27 15.59
C SER A 396 25.05 29.99 15.37
N LYS A 397 24.76 30.99 16.22
CA LYS A 397 23.58 31.87 16.07
C LYS A 397 23.71 32.91 14.95
N HIS A 398 24.87 33.01 14.31
CA HIS A 398 25.07 33.85 13.14
C HIS A 398 24.57 33.11 11.91
N PHE A 399 23.25 33.15 11.74
CA PHE A 399 22.60 32.86 10.47
C PHE A 399 23.23 33.79 9.42
N GLN A 400 24.19 33.30 8.65
CA GLN A 400 24.80 34.09 7.58
C GLN A 400 23.81 34.15 6.42
N PRO A 401 23.26 35.33 6.08
CA PRO A 401 22.40 35.48 4.90
C PRO A 401 23.15 35.20 3.60
N SER A 402 24.48 35.09 3.64
CA SER A 402 25.34 34.79 2.49
C SER A 402 25.35 33.31 2.08
N GLU A 403 24.71 32.42 2.83
CA GLU A 403 24.45 31.02 2.42
C GLU A 403 22.97 30.77 2.05
N LEU A 404 22.15 31.83 1.98
CA LEU A 404 20.78 31.81 1.43
C LEU A 404 20.79 31.80 -0.11
N ALA A 405 21.39 30.78 -0.71
CA ALA A 405 21.22 30.49 -2.14
C ALA A 405 19.95 29.66 -2.45
N TYR A 406 19.14 29.35 -1.44
CA TYR A 406 18.00 28.42 -1.60
C TYR A 406 16.61 29.02 -1.36
N VAL A 407 16.50 30.33 -1.12
CA VAL A 407 15.20 31.03 -1.09
C VAL A 407 15.19 32.12 -2.15
N ALA A 408 14.51 31.84 -3.26
CA ALA A 408 14.19 32.69 -4.41
C ALA A 408 15.39 33.03 -5.34
N GLY A 409 15.30 32.91 -6.67
CA GLY A 409 14.13 32.77 -7.54
C GLY A 409 14.43 33.47 -8.86
N ALA A 410 15.12 32.79 -9.78
CA ALA A 410 15.35 33.32 -11.13
C ALA A 410 15.52 32.25 -12.24
N ALA A 411 15.22 30.98 -11.98
CA ALA A 411 15.37 29.92 -12.99
C ALA A 411 14.22 28.88 -13.04
N LEU A 412 13.12 29.08 -12.31
CA LEU A 412 12.03 28.09 -12.23
C LEU A 412 10.64 28.70 -12.51
N GLY A 413 10.59 29.76 -13.32
CA GLY A 413 9.33 30.38 -13.78
C GLY A 413 8.39 29.47 -14.58
N LYS A 414 8.79 28.22 -14.87
CA LYS A 414 7.90 27.20 -15.48
C LYS A 414 7.35 26.19 -14.48
N LEU A 415 7.97 26.03 -13.32
CA LEU A 415 7.55 25.08 -12.27
C LEU A 415 6.63 25.75 -11.23
N GLU A 416 6.84 27.04 -10.95
CA GLU A 416 6.09 27.81 -9.95
C GLU A 416 4.61 28.05 -10.34
N THR A 417 4.33 28.22 -11.64
CA THR A 417 2.96 28.33 -12.18
C THR A 417 2.21 27.01 -12.15
N TRP A 418 2.94 25.89 -12.17
CA TRP A 418 2.40 24.55 -12.10
C TRP A 418 2.12 24.17 -10.63
N TYR A 419 3.08 24.38 -9.73
CA TYR A 419 3.00 23.96 -8.33
C TYR A 419 1.97 24.73 -7.47
N SER A 420 1.73 26.01 -7.76
CA SER A 420 0.79 26.86 -7.01
C SER A 420 -0.69 26.65 -7.39
N LYS A 421 -0.96 26.19 -8.62
CA LYS A 421 -2.30 25.71 -9.05
C LYS A 421 -2.58 24.28 -8.56
N LEU A 422 -1.49 23.54 -8.41
CA LEU A 422 -1.19 22.38 -7.59
C LEU A 422 -2.16 21.91 -6.49
N PHE A 423 -1.90 22.54 -5.35
CA PHE A 423 -2.16 22.03 -4.02
C PHE A 423 -2.74 23.17 -3.20
N ASN A 424 -4.07 23.30 -3.18
CA ASN A 424 -4.73 24.19 -2.24
C ASN A 424 -4.84 23.50 -0.86
N ASN A 425 -3.71 23.05 -0.30
CA ASN A 425 -3.65 22.23 0.90
C ASN A 425 -2.45 22.62 1.77
N SER A 426 -2.69 22.81 3.07
CA SER A 426 -1.70 23.29 4.06
C SER A 426 -0.57 22.29 4.41
N ASP A 427 -0.54 21.14 3.73
CA ASP A 427 0.45 20.07 3.89
C ASP A 427 1.42 19.96 2.68
N ALA A 428 1.39 20.93 1.75
CA ALA A 428 2.36 21.02 0.67
C ALA A 428 3.72 21.48 1.23
N ASN A 429 4.50 20.53 1.74
CA ASN A 429 5.91 20.74 2.05
C ASN A 429 6.59 21.26 0.78
N PHE A 430 6.96 22.53 0.81
CA PHE A 430 7.66 23.20 -0.28
C PHE A 430 8.97 22.47 -0.58
N TYR A 431 9.41 22.58 -1.82
CA TYR A 431 10.62 21.95 -2.36
C TYR A 431 11.92 22.30 -1.59
N PHE A 432 11.86 23.27 -0.67
CA PHE A 432 12.98 23.76 0.16
C PHE A 432 12.59 24.03 1.63
N THR A 433 11.42 23.57 2.08
CA THR A 433 11.04 23.71 3.49
C THR A 433 11.51 22.54 4.32
N ARG A 434 11.71 22.79 5.62
CA ARG A 434 12.13 21.76 6.56
C ARG A 434 11.06 20.70 6.65
N ARG A 435 11.51 19.47 6.85
CA ARG A 435 10.63 18.33 6.98
C ARG A 435 9.64 18.47 8.14
N HIS A 436 10.10 19.04 9.27
CA HIS A 436 9.30 19.34 10.44
C HIS A 436 9.47 20.82 10.81
N GLU A 437 8.54 21.67 10.36
CA GLU A 437 8.61 23.12 10.59
C GLU A 437 8.58 23.53 12.07
N ASN A 438 7.99 22.68 12.91
CA ASN A 438 7.89 22.92 14.35
C ASN A 438 9.17 22.58 15.11
N TYR A 439 10.19 22.03 14.45
CA TYR A 439 11.47 21.66 15.06
C TYR A 439 12.62 22.48 14.46
N PRO A 440 13.72 22.69 15.21
CA PRO A 440 14.88 23.41 14.68
C PRO A 440 15.40 22.78 13.40
N TRP A 441 15.91 23.61 12.49
CA TRP A 441 16.55 23.14 11.26
C TRP A 441 17.71 22.21 11.62
N PHE A 442 17.86 21.13 10.86
CA PHE A 442 18.95 20.17 11.00
C PHE A 442 19.11 19.48 12.38
N SER A 443 18.15 19.66 13.30
CA SER A 443 18.11 18.94 14.57
C SER A 443 17.89 17.45 14.37
N LEU A 444 18.34 16.63 15.32
CA LEU A 444 18.13 15.19 15.33
C LEU A 444 16.67 14.86 15.66
N ILE A 445 15.99 14.21 14.72
CA ILE A 445 14.59 13.80 14.83
C ILE A 445 14.50 12.29 14.94
N GLY A 446 13.62 11.83 15.83
CA GLY A 446 13.17 10.45 15.91
C GLY A 446 11.85 10.27 15.15
N ALA A 447 11.70 9.11 14.50
CA ALA A 447 10.46 8.67 13.90
C ALA A 447 10.19 7.20 14.20
N ILE A 448 8.92 6.84 14.35
CA ILE A 448 8.48 5.47 14.60
C ILE A 448 7.59 5.05 13.42
N ALA A 449 8.01 4.00 12.72
CA ALA A 449 7.28 3.42 11.60
C ALA A 449 6.06 2.65 12.11
N ASN A 450 5.02 3.40 12.48
CA ASN A 450 3.79 2.89 13.06
C ASN A 450 2.57 3.48 12.34
N SER A 451 2.66 3.70 11.04
CA SER A 451 1.60 4.27 10.18
C SER A 451 0.53 3.26 9.75
N ASP A 452 0.52 2.04 10.29
CA ASP A 452 -0.50 1.05 9.96
C ASP A 452 -1.87 1.48 10.51
N GLY A 453 -2.89 1.39 9.66
CA GLY A 453 -4.26 1.73 9.98
C GLY A 453 -4.68 3.14 9.55
N VAL A 454 -5.90 3.48 9.97
CA VAL A 454 -6.55 4.76 9.68
C VAL A 454 -7.13 5.37 10.95
N ASP A 455 -7.26 6.69 11.00
CA ASP A 455 -7.95 7.37 12.09
C ASP A 455 -9.48 7.17 12.02
N ALA A 456 -10.22 7.76 12.96
CA ALA A 456 -11.68 7.65 13.02
C ALA A 456 -12.40 8.19 11.77
N LYS A 457 -11.71 8.98 10.93
CA LYS A 457 -12.22 9.52 9.67
C LYS A 457 -11.77 8.69 8.46
N GLY A 458 -11.05 7.59 8.67
CA GLY A 458 -10.53 6.75 7.59
C GLY A 458 -9.27 7.31 6.93
N VAL A 459 -8.58 8.28 7.56
CA VAL A 459 -7.33 8.87 7.05
C VAL A 459 -6.14 8.03 7.51
N LEU A 460 -5.22 7.71 6.59
CA LEU A 460 -4.00 6.98 6.91
C LEU A 460 -3.21 7.65 8.03
N LEU A 461 -2.80 6.85 9.00
CA LEU A 461 -2.03 7.33 10.13
C LEU A 461 -0.62 7.71 9.67
N LYS A 462 -0.14 8.89 10.08
CA LYS A 462 1.26 9.30 9.85
C LYS A 462 2.17 8.66 10.93
N PRO A 463 3.48 8.51 10.67
CA PRO A 463 4.44 8.05 11.66
C PRO A 463 4.47 9.01 12.84
N GLU A 464 4.66 8.48 14.05
CA GLU A 464 5.00 9.32 15.19
C GLU A 464 6.40 9.90 15.00
N THR A 465 6.54 11.23 15.11
CA THR A 465 7.83 11.92 15.02
C THR A 465 8.04 12.84 16.21
N PHE A 466 9.29 12.97 16.67
CA PHE A 466 9.64 13.78 17.83
C PHE A 466 11.07 14.32 17.74
N LEU A 467 11.29 15.55 18.20
CA LEU A 467 12.63 16.13 18.38
C LEU A 467 13.38 15.33 19.44
N ILE A 468 14.54 14.76 19.10
CA ILE A 468 15.45 14.12 20.06
C ILE A 468 16.40 15.17 20.64
N GLY A 469 17.00 16.00 19.78
CA GLY A 469 18.01 16.96 20.23
C GLY A 469 19.23 16.28 20.86
N HIS A 470 19.89 16.94 21.80
CA HIS A 470 20.93 16.33 22.64
C HIS A 470 20.41 15.24 23.57
N GLY A 471 19.13 15.25 23.92
CA GLY A 471 18.55 14.19 24.71
C GLY A 471 17.09 14.42 25.06
N ARG A 472 16.36 13.30 25.18
CA ARG A 472 14.92 13.30 25.46
C ARG A 472 14.47 11.95 26.00
N THR A 473 13.43 11.96 26.84
CA THR A 473 12.62 10.77 27.12
C THR A 473 11.38 10.76 26.23
N TYR A 474 11.04 9.60 25.67
CA TYR A 474 9.85 9.45 24.83
C TYR A 474 9.14 8.12 25.07
N THR A 475 7.81 8.16 25.06
CA THR A 475 6.94 6.99 25.21
C THR A 475 6.09 6.87 23.95
N PRO A 476 6.34 5.87 23.08
CA PRO A 476 5.55 5.65 21.87
C PRO A 476 4.09 5.39 22.20
N LYS A 477 3.16 5.96 21.43
CA LYS A 477 1.73 5.61 21.53
C LYS A 477 1.43 4.30 20.84
N ARG A 478 2.15 4.00 19.76
CA ARG A 478 2.07 2.73 19.01
C ARG A 478 3.45 2.15 18.78
N SER A 479 3.54 0.83 18.80
CA SER A 479 4.79 0.12 18.56
C SER A 479 5.23 0.26 17.11
N GLY A 480 6.54 0.19 16.85
CA GLY A 480 7.07 0.20 15.49
C GLY A 480 8.59 0.31 15.45
N TYR A 481 9.15 0.20 14.25
CA TYR A 481 10.58 0.37 14.04
C TYR A 481 11.01 1.83 14.15
N PHE A 482 12.09 2.07 14.88
CA PHE A 482 12.66 3.39 15.09
C PHE A 482 13.62 3.81 13.98
N TYR A 483 13.48 5.05 13.57
CA TYR A 483 14.33 5.74 12.59
C TYR A 483 14.80 7.06 13.18
N ALA A 484 15.98 7.51 12.75
CA ALA A 484 16.47 8.84 13.08
C ALA A 484 17.08 9.53 11.85
N TYR A 485 17.05 10.86 11.83
CA TYR A 485 17.56 11.67 10.71
C TYR A 485 17.73 13.14 11.13
N ALA A 486 18.48 13.91 10.35
CA ALA A 486 18.58 15.36 10.49
C ALA A 486 17.31 16.05 9.94
N ASN A 487 16.80 17.09 10.60
CA ASN A 487 15.61 17.83 10.14
C ASN A 487 15.92 18.77 8.96
N ASP A 488 16.28 18.19 7.83
CA ASP A 488 16.63 18.88 6.58
C ASP A 488 15.44 18.90 5.59
N ALA A 489 15.55 19.68 4.52
CA ALA A 489 14.64 19.65 3.38
C ALA A 489 14.81 18.36 2.57
N TRP A 490 13.71 17.87 2.00
CA TRP A 490 13.62 16.52 1.42
C TRP A 490 14.69 16.24 0.34
N ASN A 491 15.01 17.24 -0.47
CA ASN A 491 15.92 17.11 -1.61
C ASN A 491 17.35 17.61 -1.29
N CYS A 492 17.64 17.96 -0.04
CA CYS A 492 18.92 18.57 0.33
C CYS A 492 19.93 17.58 0.93
N TYR A 493 19.49 16.38 1.36
CA TYR A 493 20.35 15.39 2.05
C TYR A 493 21.66 15.02 1.33
N GLY A 494 21.76 15.23 0.01
CA GLY A 494 22.98 14.97 -0.76
C GLY A 494 24.17 15.87 -0.40
N ASN A 495 23.95 17.07 0.14
CA ASN A 495 25.02 17.99 0.54
C ASN A 495 25.50 17.78 1.99
N ASN A 496 24.75 17.02 2.79
CA ASN A 496 25.03 16.75 4.20
C ASN A 496 26.28 15.91 4.39
N LYS A 497 26.95 16.02 5.54
CA LYS A 497 28.16 15.22 5.85
C LYS A 497 28.23 14.89 7.35
N GLY A 498 28.92 13.81 7.69
CA GLY A 498 29.15 13.43 9.07
C GLY A 498 28.04 12.57 9.69
N HIS A 499 28.19 12.31 10.98
CA HIS A 499 27.30 11.48 11.79
C HIS A 499 27.24 12.01 13.22
N VAL A 500 26.11 11.77 13.89
CA VAL A 500 25.98 11.97 15.34
C VAL A 500 25.80 10.61 16.01
N ALA A 501 26.38 10.44 17.20
CA ALA A 501 26.25 9.24 18.00
C ALA A 501 24.99 9.34 18.86
N LEU A 502 24.01 8.46 18.60
CA LEU A 502 22.76 8.35 19.35
C LEU A 502 22.80 7.14 20.29
N THR A 503 22.66 7.41 21.58
CA THR A 503 22.54 6.41 22.65
C THR A 503 21.08 6.27 23.06
N ILE A 504 20.60 5.04 23.17
CA ILE A 504 19.22 4.69 23.55
C ILE A 504 19.24 3.72 24.73
N LEU A 505 18.45 3.99 25.76
CA LEU A 505 18.26 3.16 26.96
C LEU A 505 16.77 2.86 27.21
#